data_AF-A0A2E7TVL1-F1
#
_entry.id   AF-A0A2E7TVL1-F1
#
_cell.length_a   1.000
_cell.length_b   1.000
_cell.length_c   1.000
_cell.angle_alpha   90.00
_cell.angle_beta   90.00
_cell.angle_gamma   90.00
#
_symmetry.space_group_name_H-M   'P 1'
#
loop_
_entity.id
_entity.type
_entity.pdbx_description
1 polymer ?
#
loop_
_entity_poly.entity_id
_entity_poly.type
_entity_poly.pdbx_seq_one_letter_code
_entity_poly.pdbx_strand_id
1 'polypeptide(L)'
;MNMNTKHISLRGTLILALVAISFNACKPETIGELGEPFDKVEGMAGTWELSSFTQQDLNSPVKETRDLSAFYIDGTVTPLQLTFNADRTYSVALEMGKNYFGTGGNWGFDDDLYPTYLELFSAEDTLIYNLGGMVREFDQNLAIEYRRNCGVTATNIYTFQFNRLN
;
A
#
# COMPACT_ATOMS: atom_id res chain seq x y z
N MET A 1 2.48 82.21 11.29
CA MET A 1 2.82 80.81 11.62
C MET A 1 2.49 79.98 10.39
N ASN A 2 3.46 79.65 9.54
CA ASN A 2 3.25 78.86 8.32
C ASN A 2 4.03 77.55 8.45
N MET A 3 3.30 76.45 8.63
CA MET A 3 3.84 75.11 8.69
C MET A 3 4.10 74.64 7.25
N ASN A 4 5.37 74.55 6.87
CA ASN A 4 5.79 74.14 5.54
C ASN A 4 5.83 72.60 5.50
N THR A 5 4.76 71.98 4.99
CA THR A 5 4.67 70.53 4.84
C THR A 5 5.66 70.06 3.76
N LYS A 6 6.75 69.42 4.16
CA LYS A 6 7.67 68.76 3.22
C LYS A 6 6.97 67.53 2.62
N HIS A 7 6.57 67.62 1.35
CA HIS A 7 6.15 66.46 0.56
C HIS A 7 7.37 65.56 0.30
N ILE A 8 7.65 64.65 1.22
CA ILE A 8 8.58 63.55 1.01
C ILE A 8 8.01 62.71 -0.14
N SER A 9 8.77 62.58 -1.23
CA SER A 9 8.37 61.92 -2.48
C SER A 9 7.91 60.48 -2.21
N LEU A 10 6.58 60.28 -2.22
CA LEU A 10 5.87 59.02 -1.99
C LEU A 10 6.41 57.86 -2.86
N ARG A 11 6.98 58.18 -4.04
CA ARG A 11 7.55 57.21 -4.98
C ARG A 11 8.85 56.59 -4.49
N GLY A 12 9.69 57.34 -3.77
CA GLY A 12 10.96 56.83 -3.24
C GLY A 12 10.75 55.82 -2.11
N THR A 13 9.76 56.08 -1.24
CA THR A 13 9.41 55.20 -0.12
C THR A 13 8.81 53.87 -0.59
N LEU A 14 8.01 53.89 -1.67
CA LEU A 14 7.40 52.68 -2.24
C LEU A 14 8.44 51.73 -2.85
N ILE A 15 9.43 52.26 -3.55
CA ILE A 15 10.51 51.45 -4.16
C ILE A 15 11.38 50.81 -3.06
N LEU A 16 11.69 51.56 -2.01
CA LEU A 16 12.49 51.04 -0.89
C LEU A 16 11.75 49.94 -0.12
N ALA A 17 10.43 50.07 0.04
CA ALA A 17 9.59 49.05 0.66
C ALA A 17 9.52 47.76 -0.17
N LEU A 18 9.43 47.87 -1.51
CA LEU A 18 9.38 46.71 -2.40
C LEU A 18 10.68 45.89 -2.38
N VAL A 19 11.83 46.58 -2.33
CA VAL A 19 13.15 45.94 -2.25
C VAL A 19 13.35 45.22 -0.91
N ALA A 20 12.86 45.77 0.20
CA ALA A 20 12.95 45.14 1.51
C ALA A 20 12.13 43.84 1.63
N ILE A 21 11.00 43.76 0.92
CA ILE A 21 10.14 42.56 0.91
C ILE A 21 10.77 41.45 0.05
N SER A 22 11.46 41.79 -1.06
CA SER A 22 12.10 40.77 -1.91
C SER A 22 13.23 40.00 -1.23
N PHE A 23 13.94 40.59 -0.26
CA PHE A 23 15.01 39.89 0.47
C PHE A 23 14.51 38.97 1.59
N ASN A 24 13.23 39.09 2.01
CA ASN A 24 12.61 38.23 3.02
C ASN A 24 11.71 37.15 2.39
N ALA A 25 11.57 37.12 1.07
CA ALA A 25 10.74 36.15 0.36
C ALA A 25 11.43 34.79 0.11
N CYS A 26 12.74 34.69 0.31
CA CYS A 26 13.43 33.40 0.29
C CYS A 26 13.21 32.68 1.62
N LYS A 27 12.15 31.87 1.69
CA LYS A 27 12.04 30.84 2.74
C LYS A 27 13.25 29.92 2.60
N PRO A 28 14.02 29.63 3.67
CA PRO A 28 15.10 28.66 3.58
C PRO A 28 14.52 27.34 3.06
N GLU A 29 15.11 26.80 1.99
CA GLU A 29 14.76 25.47 1.52
C GLU A 29 15.00 24.50 2.66
N THR A 30 13.98 23.71 2.98
CA THR A 30 14.08 22.67 4.00
C THR A 30 14.95 21.56 3.42
N ILE A 31 16.26 21.68 3.56
CA ILE A 31 17.22 20.61 3.28
C ILE A 31 17.22 19.71 4.52
N GLY A 32 16.20 18.88 4.62
CA GLY A 32 16.19 17.73 5.52
C GLY A 32 16.43 16.48 4.68
N GLU A 33 17.28 15.58 5.17
CA GLU A 33 17.37 14.24 4.59
C GLU A 33 16.05 13.51 4.86
N LEU A 34 15.42 12.95 3.82
CA LEU A 34 14.11 12.29 3.90
C LEU A 34 14.15 10.93 4.63
N GLY A 35 15.29 10.59 5.25
CA GLY A 35 15.57 9.27 5.81
C GLY A 35 15.81 8.23 4.70
N GLU A 36 16.25 7.05 5.11
CA GLU A 36 16.33 5.89 4.22
C GLU A 36 14.91 5.34 3.95
N PRO A 37 14.59 4.94 2.71
CA PRO A 37 13.36 4.21 2.42
C PRO A 37 13.30 2.93 3.26
N PHE A 38 12.11 2.61 3.80
CA PHE A 38 11.91 1.35 4.51
C PHE A 38 12.02 0.16 3.55
N ASP A 39 12.47 -0.97 4.08
CA ASP A 39 12.56 -2.22 3.33
C ASP A 39 11.17 -2.87 3.23
N LYS A 40 10.69 -3.03 1.99
CA LYS A 40 9.36 -3.58 1.68
C LYS A 40 9.33 -5.11 1.85
N VAL A 41 10.48 -5.76 1.70
CA VAL A 41 10.64 -7.20 1.92
C VAL A 41 10.56 -7.50 3.42
N GLU A 42 11.26 -6.71 4.24
CA GLU A 42 11.15 -6.81 5.71
C GLU A 42 9.73 -6.50 6.19
N GLY A 43 9.07 -5.51 5.59
CA GLY A 43 7.67 -5.19 5.89
C GLY A 43 6.71 -6.34 5.64
N MET A 44 6.93 -7.17 4.62
CA MET A 44 6.08 -8.31 4.26
C MET A 44 6.36 -9.57 5.11
N ALA A 45 7.58 -9.70 5.62
CA ALA A 45 7.99 -10.84 6.42
C ALA A 45 7.13 -10.98 7.69
N GLY A 46 6.78 -12.23 8.03
CA GLY A 46 5.94 -12.58 9.16
C GLY A 46 4.81 -13.52 8.81
N THR A 47 3.99 -13.84 9.81
CA THR A 47 2.78 -14.66 9.66
C THR A 47 1.54 -13.78 9.61
N TRP A 48 0.68 -14.06 8.66
CA TRP A 48 -0.52 -13.30 8.34
C TRP A 48 -1.73 -14.22 8.40
N GLU A 49 -2.69 -13.90 9.27
CA GLU A 49 -3.92 -14.66 9.44
C GLU A 49 -5.09 -13.96 8.78
N LEU A 50 -5.87 -14.69 8.00
CA LEU A 50 -7.00 -14.16 7.26
C LEU A 50 -8.08 -13.63 8.22
N SER A 51 -8.45 -12.37 8.04
CA SER A 51 -9.48 -11.68 8.82
C SER A 51 -10.75 -11.39 8.00
N SER A 52 -10.66 -11.32 6.68
CA SER A 52 -11.82 -11.17 5.80
C SER A 52 -11.55 -11.68 4.40
N PHE A 53 -12.57 -12.23 3.75
CA PHE A 53 -12.55 -12.63 2.36
C PHE A 53 -13.78 -12.10 1.62
N THR A 54 -13.56 -11.30 0.57
CA THR A 54 -14.65 -10.74 -0.24
C THR A 54 -14.48 -11.07 -1.71
N GLN A 55 -15.60 -11.08 -2.43
CA GLN A 55 -15.65 -11.19 -3.88
C GLN A 55 -16.40 -10.01 -4.47
N GLN A 56 -15.77 -9.29 -5.39
CA GLN A 56 -16.40 -8.29 -6.23
C GLN A 56 -16.70 -8.88 -7.62
N ASP A 57 -17.91 -8.64 -8.13
CA ASP A 57 -18.30 -8.98 -9.50
C ASP A 57 -18.14 -7.76 -10.41
N LEU A 58 -17.15 -7.80 -11.32
CA LEU A 58 -16.86 -6.71 -12.23
C LEU A 58 -17.80 -6.67 -13.45
N ASN A 59 -18.54 -7.75 -13.71
CA ASN A 59 -19.54 -7.76 -14.78
C ASN A 59 -20.86 -7.11 -14.34
N SER A 60 -21.08 -6.98 -13.03
CA SER A 60 -22.23 -6.26 -12.50
C SER A 60 -22.09 -4.76 -12.75
N PRO A 61 -23.11 -4.06 -13.29
CA PRO A 61 -23.07 -2.62 -13.52
C PRO A 61 -22.74 -1.78 -12.27
N VAL A 62 -23.14 -2.27 -11.10
CA VAL A 62 -22.93 -1.60 -9.81
C VAL A 62 -21.72 -2.16 -9.04
N LYS A 63 -21.02 -3.17 -9.60
CA LYS A 63 -19.84 -3.81 -9.02
C LYS A 63 -20.05 -4.30 -7.59
N GLU A 64 -21.14 -5.04 -7.40
CA GLU A 64 -21.53 -5.66 -6.13
C GLU A 64 -20.35 -6.39 -5.47
N THR A 65 -20.17 -6.17 -4.17
CA THR A 65 -19.19 -6.88 -3.35
C THR A 65 -19.91 -7.75 -2.34
N ARG A 66 -19.52 -9.01 -2.25
CA ARG A 66 -20.07 -9.98 -1.30
C ARG A 66 -18.99 -10.39 -0.32
N ASP A 67 -19.35 -10.38 0.96
CA ASP A 67 -18.54 -10.99 2.01
C ASP A 67 -18.74 -12.51 2.00
N LEU A 68 -17.63 -13.23 1.87
CA LEU A 68 -17.55 -14.69 1.81
C LEU A 68 -16.64 -15.22 2.94
N SER A 69 -16.37 -14.41 3.97
CA SER A 69 -15.48 -14.76 5.09
C SER A 69 -15.92 -16.04 5.81
N ALA A 70 -17.22 -16.33 5.86
CA ALA A 70 -17.77 -17.54 6.49
C ALA A 70 -17.27 -18.86 5.87
N PHE A 71 -16.66 -18.84 4.68
CA PHE A 71 -16.03 -20.02 4.07
C PHE A 71 -14.61 -20.30 4.59
N TYR A 72 -14.04 -19.38 5.36
CA TYR A 72 -12.68 -19.51 5.91
C TYR A 72 -12.62 -19.28 7.43
N ILE A 73 -13.61 -18.58 7.98
CA ILE A 73 -13.63 -18.13 9.38
C ILE A 73 -14.96 -18.58 9.99
N ASP A 74 -14.93 -19.72 10.70
CA ASP A 74 -16.08 -20.28 11.41
C ASP A 74 -15.96 -20.13 12.94
N GLY A 75 -14.82 -19.62 13.43
CA GLY A 75 -14.50 -19.46 14.85
C GLY A 75 -14.13 -20.76 15.57
N THR A 76 -13.99 -21.88 14.85
CA THR A 76 -13.66 -23.20 15.41
C THR A 76 -12.28 -23.67 14.97
N VAL A 77 -11.96 -23.53 13.68
CA VAL A 77 -10.65 -23.89 13.13
C VAL A 77 -9.78 -22.66 12.92
N THR A 78 -8.48 -22.88 12.79
CA THR A 78 -7.54 -21.80 12.45
C THR A 78 -7.86 -21.26 11.05
N PRO A 79 -8.06 -19.94 10.88
CA PRO A 79 -8.21 -19.34 9.56
C PRO A 79 -6.97 -19.57 8.69
N LEU A 80 -7.10 -19.28 7.39
CA LEU A 80 -5.96 -19.30 6.47
C LEU A 80 -4.80 -18.46 7.03
N GLN A 81 -3.62 -19.06 7.14
CA GLN A 81 -2.38 -18.36 7.48
C GLN A 81 -1.36 -18.45 6.36
N LEU A 82 -0.73 -17.32 6.05
CA LEU A 82 0.42 -17.22 5.16
C LEU A 82 1.64 -16.81 5.98
N THR A 83 2.75 -17.54 5.85
CA THR A 83 4.02 -17.13 6.47
C THR A 83 5.02 -16.81 5.37
N PHE A 84 5.56 -15.59 5.40
CA PHE A 84 6.61 -15.11 4.51
C PHE A 84 7.90 -14.97 5.32
N ASN A 85 8.91 -15.73 4.97
CA ASN A 85 10.21 -15.69 5.63
C ASN A 85 11.15 -14.70 4.91
N ALA A 86 12.08 -14.11 5.66
CA ALA A 86 13.08 -13.19 5.14
C ALA A 86 14.03 -13.83 4.10
N ASP A 87 14.16 -15.16 4.10
CA ASP A 87 14.92 -15.92 3.10
C ASP A 87 14.17 -16.16 1.79
N ARG A 88 13.02 -15.50 1.60
CA ARG A 88 12.12 -15.60 0.44
C ARG A 88 11.43 -16.95 0.30
N THR A 89 11.35 -17.74 1.37
CA THR A 89 10.46 -18.91 1.43
C THR A 89 9.10 -18.54 2.00
N TYR A 90 8.03 -19.23 1.57
CA TYR A 90 6.70 -19.05 2.13
C TYR A 90 5.97 -20.38 2.35
N SER A 91 5.04 -20.38 3.29
CA SER A 91 4.17 -21.52 3.58
C SER A 91 2.72 -21.10 3.76
N VAL A 92 1.81 -22.02 3.46
CA VAL A 92 0.35 -21.85 3.56
C VAL A 92 -0.19 -22.87 4.56
N ALA A 93 -0.94 -22.40 5.56
CA ALA A 93 -1.72 -23.25 6.46
C ALA A 93 -3.21 -22.97 6.27
N LEU A 94 -3.98 -23.98 5.89
CA LEU A 94 -5.40 -23.86 5.59
C LEU A 94 -6.14 -25.10 6.09
N GLU A 95 -7.09 -24.91 7.00
CA GLU A 95 -7.96 -25.99 7.48
C GLU A 95 -9.34 -25.98 6.81
N MET A 96 -9.84 -24.79 6.43
CA MET A 96 -11.16 -24.59 5.84
C MET A 96 -11.12 -23.58 4.69
N GLY A 97 -11.91 -23.83 3.66
CA GLY A 97 -12.06 -22.95 2.51
C GLY A 97 -11.30 -23.45 1.30
N LYS A 98 -11.18 -22.62 0.27
CA LYS A 98 -10.48 -22.97 -0.96
C LYS A 98 -9.05 -22.44 -0.90
N ASN A 99 -8.08 -23.27 -1.23
CA ASN A 99 -6.71 -22.80 -1.36
C ASN A 99 -6.52 -22.04 -2.68
N TYR A 100 -6.09 -20.79 -2.59
CA TYR A 100 -5.73 -19.95 -3.73
C TYR A 100 -4.22 -19.67 -3.80
N PHE A 101 -3.41 -20.04 -2.81
CA PHE A 101 -2.02 -19.61 -2.61
C PHE A 101 -0.97 -20.71 -2.84
N GLY A 102 -1.41 -21.86 -3.36
CA GLY A 102 -0.54 -23.02 -3.58
C GLY A 102 -0.18 -23.74 -2.28
N THR A 103 0.82 -24.63 -2.32
CA THR A 103 1.24 -25.45 -1.18
C THR A 103 2.44 -24.88 -0.41
N GLY A 104 2.96 -23.73 -0.84
CA GLY A 104 4.22 -23.14 -0.35
C GLY A 104 5.32 -23.15 -1.42
N GLY A 105 6.46 -22.55 -1.12
CA GLY A 105 7.56 -22.39 -2.07
C GLY A 105 8.38 -21.14 -1.78
N ASN A 106 8.68 -20.39 -2.84
CA ASN A 106 9.35 -19.09 -2.72
C ASN A 106 8.39 -17.95 -3.05
N TRP A 107 8.69 -16.77 -2.52
CA TRP A 107 7.92 -15.56 -2.77
C TRP A 107 8.83 -14.40 -3.17
N GLY A 108 8.24 -13.42 -3.84
CA GLY A 108 8.91 -12.18 -4.18
C GLY A 108 7.92 -11.14 -4.70
N PHE A 109 8.46 -9.97 -5.04
CA PHE A 109 7.72 -8.94 -5.75
C PHE A 109 8.18 -8.86 -7.20
N ASP A 110 7.35 -8.26 -8.04
CA ASP A 110 7.75 -7.85 -9.40
C ASP A 110 8.90 -6.83 -9.37
N ASP A 111 8.90 -5.94 -8.38
CA ASP A 111 9.96 -4.97 -8.10
C ASP A 111 10.03 -4.76 -6.58
N ASP A 112 11.19 -4.99 -5.94
CA ASP A 112 11.33 -4.81 -4.48
C ASP A 112 11.30 -3.32 -4.06
N LEU A 113 11.59 -2.38 -4.97
CA LEU A 113 11.53 -0.94 -4.72
C LEU A 113 10.14 -0.37 -4.96
N TYR A 114 9.40 -0.85 -5.97
CA TYR A 114 8.05 -0.37 -6.30
C TYR A 114 7.05 -1.52 -6.55
N PRO A 115 6.85 -2.39 -5.55
CA PRO A 115 6.03 -3.59 -5.68
C PRO A 115 4.59 -3.27 -6.03
N THR A 116 4.11 -3.94 -7.08
CA THR A 116 2.71 -3.94 -7.53
C THR A 116 2.11 -5.33 -7.39
N TYR A 117 2.92 -6.36 -7.62
CA TYR A 117 2.51 -7.74 -7.61
C TYR A 117 3.29 -8.56 -6.57
N LEU A 118 2.57 -9.45 -5.91
CA LEU A 118 3.15 -10.55 -5.14
C LEU A 118 3.23 -11.77 -6.06
N GLU A 119 4.43 -12.34 -6.16
CA GLU A 119 4.69 -13.57 -6.89
C GLU A 119 4.95 -14.70 -5.89
N LEU A 120 4.17 -15.77 -6.00
CA LEU A 120 4.36 -17.00 -5.24
C LEU A 120 4.72 -18.11 -6.23
N PHE A 121 5.92 -18.66 -6.12
CA PHE A 121 6.45 -19.55 -7.14
C PHE A 121 7.11 -20.80 -6.56
N SER A 122 6.97 -21.87 -7.33
CA SER A 122 7.56 -23.18 -7.10
C SER A 122 8.27 -23.64 -8.38
N ALA A 123 8.76 -24.88 -8.40
CA ALA A 123 9.32 -25.46 -9.62
C ALA A 123 8.26 -25.70 -10.72
N GLU A 124 6.98 -25.72 -10.35
CA GLU A 124 5.87 -26.19 -11.21
C GLU A 124 5.00 -25.04 -11.72
N ASP A 125 4.79 -24.03 -10.89
CA ASP A 125 3.86 -22.93 -11.19
C ASP A 125 4.29 -21.63 -10.49
N THR A 126 3.85 -20.51 -11.07
CA THR A 126 3.99 -19.15 -10.52
C THR A 126 2.62 -18.50 -10.45
N LEU A 127 2.19 -18.19 -9.24
CA LEU A 127 0.96 -17.49 -8.94
C LEU A 127 1.27 -16.00 -8.73
N ILE A 128 0.49 -15.13 -9.37
CA ILE A 128 0.69 -13.68 -9.32
C ILE A 128 -0.57 -13.02 -8.77
N TYR A 129 -0.40 -12.15 -7.79
CA TYR A 129 -1.47 -11.43 -7.12
C TYR A 129 -1.19 -9.94 -7.11
N ASN A 130 -2.25 -9.14 -7.13
CA ASN A 130 -2.16 -7.71 -6.90
C ASN A 130 -2.03 -7.44 -5.38
N LEU A 131 -1.15 -6.52 -5.01
CA LEU A 131 -1.10 -6.01 -3.64
C LEU A 131 -2.18 -4.92 -3.47
N GLY A 132 -2.99 -5.03 -2.42
CA GLY A 132 -3.97 -4.00 -2.06
C GLY A 132 -3.34 -2.76 -1.42
N GLY A 133 -2.06 -2.85 -1.06
CA GLY A 133 -1.23 -1.78 -0.54
C GLY A 133 0.11 -2.31 -0.06
N MET A 134 1.08 -1.40 0.10
CA MET A 134 2.37 -1.78 0.66
C MET A 134 2.34 -1.85 2.18
N VAL A 135 3.02 -2.86 2.69
CA VAL A 135 3.10 -3.17 4.11
C VAL A 135 4.48 -2.82 4.63
N ARG A 136 4.53 -2.08 5.74
CA ARG A 136 5.72 -1.79 6.54
C ARG A 136 5.77 -2.73 7.73
N GLU A 137 6.93 -2.81 8.39
CA GLU A 137 7.13 -3.67 9.57
C GLU A 137 6.10 -3.48 10.69
N PHE A 138 5.61 -2.25 10.86
CA PHE A 138 4.64 -1.90 11.88
C PHE A 138 3.17 -1.97 11.40
N ASP A 139 2.94 -2.14 10.10
CA ASP A 139 1.58 -2.28 9.57
C ASP A 139 1.01 -3.64 10.00
N GLN A 140 -0.24 -3.60 10.47
CA GLN A 140 -0.94 -4.75 11.05
C GLN A 140 -1.86 -5.46 10.06
N ASN A 141 -2.01 -4.91 8.85
CA ASN A 141 -2.94 -5.40 7.85
C ASN A 141 -2.24 -5.57 6.51
N LEU A 142 -2.55 -6.68 5.85
CA LEU A 142 -2.11 -6.99 4.49
C LEU A 142 -3.35 -7.29 3.65
N ALA A 143 -3.42 -6.73 2.45
CA ALA A 143 -4.47 -7.03 1.50
C ALA A 143 -3.85 -7.64 0.23
N ILE A 144 -4.34 -8.81 -0.17
CA ILE A 144 -3.96 -9.48 -1.42
C ILE A 144 -5.20 -9.61 -2.30
N GLU A 145 -5.08 -9.20 -3.56
CA GLU A 145 -6.12 -9.28 -4.57
C GLU A 145 -5.79 -10.33 -5.62
N TYR A 146 -6.70 -11.29 -5.81
CA TYR A 146 -6.67 -12.22 -6.93
C TYR A 146 -7.73 -11.82 -7.97
N ARG A 147 -7.28 -11.45 -9.17
CA ARG A 147 -8.16 -11.08 -10.29
C ARG A 147 -8.39 -12.27 -11.21
N ARG A 148 -9.62 -12.77 -11.23
CA ARG A 148 -10.02 -13.84 -12.13
C ARG A 148 -10.38 -13.25 -13.48
N ASN A 149 -9.68 -13.70 -14.52
CA ASN A 149 -9.92 -13.28 -15.89
C ASN A 149 -10.72 -14.35 -16.65
N CYS A 150 -11.60 -13.89 -17.56
CA CYS A 150 -12.18 -14.69 -18.61
C CYS A 150 -11.68 -14.13 -19.94
N GLY A 151 -10.69 -14.79 -20.53
CA GLY A 151 -9.90 -14.20 -21.63
C GLY A 151 -9.07 -13.01 -21.13
N VAL A 152 -9.25 -11.84 -21.75
CA VAL A 152 -8.52 -10.60 -21.39
C VAL A 152 -9.28 -9.72 -20.39
N THR A 153 -10.49 -10.10 -20.00
CA THR A 153 -11.36 -9.28 -19.14
C THR A 153 -11.40 -9.86 -17.74
N ALA A 154 -11.09 -9.05 -16.74
CA ALA A 154 -11.29 -9.40 -15.35
C ALA A 154 -12.79 -9.46 -15.04
N THR A 155 -13.26 -10.60 -14.54
CA THR A 155 -14.68 -10.81 -14.19
C THR A 155 -14.90 -10.70 -12.69
N ASN A 156 -13.93 -11.11 -11.87
CA ASN A 156 -14.06 -11.10 -10.43
C ASN A 156 -12.75 -10.66 -9.78
N ILE A 157 -12.88 -9.91 -8.69
CA ILE A 157 -11.77 -9.63 -7.78
C ILE A 157 -12.07 -10.34 -6.47
N TYR A 158 -11.13 -11.16 -6.03
CA TYR A 158 -11.14 -11.79 -4.73
C TYR A 158 -10.16 -11.04 -3.85
N THR A 159 -10.64 -10.46 -2.76
CA THR A 159 -9.79 -9.70 -1.82
C THR A 159 -9.68 -10.47 -0.52
N PHE A 160 -8.44 -10.80 -0.16
CA PHE A 160 -8.08 -11.43 1.09
C PHE A 160 -7.44 -10.37 1.98
N GLN A 161 -8.06 -10.08 3.12
CA GLN A 161 -7.48 -9.22 4.14
C GLN A 161 -6.93 -10.08 5.27
N PHE A 162 -5.71 -9.80 5.67
CA PHE A 162 -5.00 -10.51 6.71
C PHE A 162 -4.60 -9.54 7.82
N ASN A 163 -4.50 -10.09 9.03
CA ASN A 163 -3.90 -9.43 10.17
C ASN A 163 -2.55 -10.07 10.46
N ARG A 164 -1.58 -9.26 10.87
CA ARG A 164 -0.28 -9.78 11.33
C ARG A 164 -0.49 -10.56 12.63
N LEU A 165 0.09 -11.76 12.71
CA LEU A 165 0.22 -12.49 13.97
C LEU A 165 1.52 -12.05 14.65
N ASN A 166 1.37 -11.57 15.89
CA ASN A 166 2.47 -11.09 16.73
C ASN A 166 3.36 -12.23 17.24
#